data_AF-A0A378RNW4-F1
#
_entry.id   AF-A0A378RNW4-F1
#
_cell.length_a   1.000
_cell.length_b   1.000
_cell.length_c   1.000
_cell.angle_alpha   90.00
_cell.angle_beta   90.00
_cell.angle_gamma   90.00
#
_symmetry.space_group_name_H-M   'P 1'
#
loop_
_entity.id
_entity.type
_entity.pdbx_description
1 polymer ?
#
loop_
_entity_poly.entity_id
_entity_poly.type
_entity_poly.pdbx_seq_one_letter_code
_entity_poly.pdbx_strand_id
1 'polypeptide(L)'
;MEKKIIENPADRLKMLAQEFGIATMHLGEKLGYNNNSVVDSIVYGRTASITPAFAKKAIEKCPEINYLFLTKGELPVFTVDHTIKQLQQNLIGTDVDILGNQQIIAKLDVIAKTQIRILKELEEIRKNK
;
A
#
# COMPACT_ATOMS: atom_id res chain seq x y z
N MET A 1 -6.31 -15.40 11.53
CA MET A 1 -5.53 -15.44 10.28
C MET A 1 -4.17 -14.83 10.56
N GLU A 2 -3.09 -15.61 10.40
CA GLU A 2 -1.72 -15.09 10.47
C GLU A 2 -1.56 -13.95 9.44
N LYS A 3 -1.07 -12.80 9.88
CA LYS A 3 -0.68 -11.71 8.97
C LYS A 3 0.54 -12.19 8.17
N LYS A 4 0.32 -12.66 6.94
CA LYS A 4 1.41 -12.98 6.01
C LYS A 4 1.99 -11.67 5.48
N ILE A 5 3.08 -11.19 6.07
CA ILE A 5 3.82 -10.04 5.58
C ILE A 5 4.58 -10.45 4.31
N ILE A 6 4.47 -9.67 3.24
CA ILE A 6 5.17 -9.93 1.97
C ILE A 6 6.48 -9.13 1.95
N GLU A 7 7.55 -9.73 2.46
CA GLU A 7 8.83 -9.02 2.62
C GLU A 7 9.48 -8.62 1.29
N ASN A 8 9.34 -9.43 0.23
CA ASN A 8 10.01 -9.16 -1.04
C ASN A 8 9.28 -8.07 -1.85
N PRO A 9 9.94 -6.94 -2.18
CA PRO A 9 9.38 -5.90 -3.04
C PRO A 9 8.87 -6.39 -4.39
N ALA A 10 9.57 -7.33 -5.03
CA ALA A 10 9.18 -7.90 -6.31
C ALA A 10 7.83 -8.62 -6.23
N ASP A 11 7.61 -9.37 -5.14
CA ASP A 11 6.37 -10.12 -4.96
C ASP A 11 5.19 -9.19 -4.64
N ARG A 12 5.44 -8.08 -3.92
CA ARG A 12 4.42 -7.03 -3.73
C ARG A 12 3.97 -6.44 -5.06
N LEU A 13 4.90 -6.13 -5.97
CA LEU A 13 4.56 -5.58 -7.29
C LEU A 13 3.85 -6.60 -8.18
N LYS A 14 4.24 -7.88 -8.13
CA LYS A 14 3.53 -8.95 -8.85
C LYS A 14 2.09 -9.11 -8.34
N MET A 15 1.89 -9.12 -7.03
CA MET A 15 0.56 -9.17 -6.42
C MET A 15 -0.27 -7.95 -6.81
N LEU A 16 0.32 -6.76 -6.83
CA LEU A 16 -0.35 -5.54 -7.27
C LEU A 16 -0.81 -5.63 -8.73
N ALA A 17 0.06 -6.12 -9.63
CA ALA A 17 -0.29 -6.33 -11.03
C ALA A 17 -1.42 -7.35 -11.19
N GLN A 18 -1.37 -8.45 -10.42
CA GLN A 18 -2.41 -9.48 -10.38
C GLN A 18 -3.77 -8.91 -9.95
N GLU A 19 -3.80 -8.11 -8.88
CA GLU A 19 -5.04 -7.48 -8.40
C GLU A 19 -5.61 -6.44 -9.38
N PHE A 20 -4.75 -5.79 -10.17
CA PHE A 20 -5.19 -4.95 -11.28
C PHE A 20 -5.62 -5.74 -12.52
N GLY A 21 -5.38 -7.05 -12.58
CA GLY A 21 -5.65 -7.87 -13.76
C GLY A 21 -4.74 -7.56 -14.95
N ILE A 22 -3.50 -7.08 -14.70
CA ILE A 22 -2.54 -6.72 -15.75
C ILE A 22 -1.23 -7.51 -15.59
N ALA A 23 -0.45 -7.61 -16.67
CA ALA A 23 0.90 -8.14 -16.60
C ALA A 23 1.85 -7.14 -15.90
N THR A 24 2.83 -7.65 -15.15
CA THR A 24 3.82 -6.83 -14.42
C THR A 24 4.58 -5.86 -15.33
N MET A 25 4.76 -6.20 -16.61
CA MET A 25 5.40 -5.32 -17.62
C MET A 25 4.60 -4.04 -17.93
N HIS A 26 3.31 -4.01 -17.61
CA HIS A 26 2.43 -2.84 -17.80
C HIS A 26 2.19 -2.06 -16.51
N LEU A 27 2.73 -2.53 -15.37
CA LEU A 27 2.45 -1.94 -14.08
C LEU A 27 2.99 -0.51 -13.98
N GLY A 28 4.16 -0.22 -14.56
CA GLY A 28 4.75 1.13 -14.54
C GLY A 28 3.80 2.19 -15.09
N GLU A 29 3.20 1.93 -16.26
CA GLU A 29 2.23 2.83 -16.90
C GLU A 29 0.98 3.02 -16.04
N LYS A 30 0.46 1.93 -15.47
CA LYS A 30 -0.68 1.96 -14.54
C LYS A 30 -0.41 2.84 -13.33
N LEU A 31 0.81 2.80 -12.79
CA LEU A 31 1.26 3.59 -11.64
C LEU A 31 1.72 5.01 -11.99
N GLY A 32 1.56 5.45 -13.24
CA GLY A 32 1.86 6.83 -13.67
C GLY A 32 3.32 7.08 -14.05
N TYR A 33 4.08 6.02 -14.34
CA TYR A 33 5.41 6.12 -14.92
C TYR A 33 5.35 6.06 -16.45
N ASN A 34 6.29 6.74 -17.12
CA ASN A 34 6.36 6.78 -18.58
C ASN A 34 6.78 5.44 -19.20
N ASN A 35 7.39 4.56 -18.41
CA ASN A 35 7.84 3.24 -18.81
C ASN A 35 7.96 2.30 -17.59
N ASN A 36 8.26 1.03 -17.83
CA ASN A 36 8.36 0.02 -16.78
C ASN A 36 9.74 -0.06 -16.08
N SER A 37 10.72 0.79 -16.45
CA SER A 37 12.11 0.64 -16.00
C SER A 37 12.28 0.66 -14.47
N VAL A 38 11.45 1.44 -13.76
CA VAL A 38 11.49 1.52 -12.30
C VAL A 38 10.91 0.24 -11.68
N VAL A 39 9.80 -0.25 -12.21
CA VAL A 39 9.18 -1.52 -11.80
C VAL A 39 10.13 -2.69 -12.06
N ASP A 40 10.74 -2.75 -13.24
CA ASP A 40 11.71 -3.78 -13.62
C ASP A 40 12.93 -3.77 -12.69
N SER A 41 13.42 -2.59 -12.32
CA SER A 41 14.53 -2.47 -11.37
C SER A 41 14.19 -3.07 -10.00
N ILE A 42 12.94 -2.93 -9.55
CA ILE A 42 12.46 -3.52 -8.30
C ILE A 42 12.23 -5.03 -8.45
N VAL A 43 11.58 -5.46 -9.53
CA VAL A 43 11.22 -6.86 -9.77
C VAL A 43 12.46 -7.74 -10.00
N TYR A 44 13.46 -7.23 -10.71
CA TYR A 44 14.72 -7.93 -10.97
C TYR A 44 15.79 -7.69 -9.90
N GLY A 45 15.40 -7.20 -8.72
CA GLY A 45 16.26 -7.19 -7.52
C GLY A 45 17.37 -6.14 -7.51
N ARG A 46 17.30 -5.10 -8.36
CA ARG A 46 18.27 -3.99 -8.32
C ARG A 46 18.03 -3.03 -7.16
N THR A 47 16.87 -3.11 -6.51
CA THR A 47 16.53 -2.32 -5.31
C THR A 47 15.99 -3.21 -4.20
N ALA A 48 16.53 -3.05 -2.99
CA ALA A 48 16.16 -3.83 -1.81
C ALA A 48 14.82 -3.41 -1.17
N SER A 49 14.25 -2.27 -1.56
CA SER A 49 12.98 -1.77 -1.02
C SER A 49 12.23 -0.88 -2.01
N ILE A 50 10.91 -0.80 -1.85
CA ILE A 50 10.09 0.21 -2.54
C ILE A 50 10.24 1.54 -1.80
N THR A 51 10.68 2.56 -2.53
CA THR A 51 10.93 3.88 -1.94
C THR A 51 9.63 4.62 -1.63
N PRO A 52 9.62 5.52 -0.63
CA PRO A 52 8.48 6.38 -0.36
C PRO A 52 8.06 7.23 -1.57
N ALA A 53 9.03 7.73 -2.35
CA ALA A 53 8.76 8.47 -3.57
C ALA A 53 8.03 7.63 -4.63
N PHE A 54 8.40 6.34 -4.75
CA PHE A 54 7.67 5.42 -5.62
C PHE A 54 6.24 5.23 -5.16
N ALA A 55 6.07 4.95 -3.86
CA ALA A 55 4.75 4.73 -3.28
C ALA A 55 3.85 5.97 -3.38
N LYS A 56 4.40 7.17 -3.16
CA LYS A 56 3.69 8.45 -3.30
C LYS A 56 3.09 8.58 -4.70
N LYS A 57 3.94 8.46 -5.72
CA LYS A 57 3.53 8.60 -7.13
C LYS A 57 2.52 7.53 -7.54
N ALA A 58 2.73 6.28 -7.13
CA ALA A 58 1.80 5.18 -7.38
C ALA A 58 0.40 5.47 -6.82
N ILE A 59 0.32 6.04 -5.61
CA ILE A 59 -0.96 6.34 -4.94
C ILE A 59 -1.61 7.62 -5.47
N GLU A 60 -0.82 8.63 -5.85
CA GLU A 60 -1.34 9.80 -6.55
C GLU A 60 -2.09 9.40 -7.83
N LYS A 61 -1.56 8.38 -8.53
CA LYS A 61 -2.20 7.83 -9.73
C LYS A 61 -3.33 6.85 -9.44
N CYS A 62 -3.16 6.01 -8.43
CA CYS A 62 -4.10 4.95 -8.04
C CYS A 62 -4.37 5.03 -6.52
N PRO A 63 -5.28 5.91 -6.08
CA PRO A 63 -5.58 6.13 -4.66
C PRO A 63 -6.08 4.91 -3.90
N GLU A 64 -6.58 3.91 -4.62
CA GLU A 64 -7.02 2.64 -4.08
C GLU A 64 -5.88 1.76 -3.56
N ILE A 65 -4.63 1.97 -4.00
CA ILE A 65 -3.48 1.18 -3.54
C ILE A 65 -3.21 1.46 -2.07
N ASN A 66 -3.00 0.43 -1.26
CA ASN A 66 -2.63 0.59 0.13
C ASN A 66 -1.13 0.89 0.27
N TYR A 67 -0.79 2.04 0.87
CA TYR A 67 0.59 2.47 1.10
C TYR A 67 1.42 1.47 1.91
N LEU A 68 0.84 0.86 2.96
CA LEU A 68 1.56 -0.08 3.82
C LEU A 68 1.78 -1.42 3.12
N PHE A 69 0.88 -1.81 2.22
CA PHE A 69 1.11 -2.98 1.38
C PHE A 69 2.31 -2.72 0.47
N LEU A 70 2.34 -1.57 -0.18
CA LEU A 70 3.39 -1.24 -1.13
C LEU A 70 4.76 -1.11 -0.44
N THR A 71 4.83 -0.40 0.70
CA THR A 71 6.11 -0.08 1.36
C THR A 71 6.58 -1.13 2.35
N LYS A 72 5.67 -1.85 3.02
CA LYS A 72 5.99 -2.83 4.08
C LYS A 72 5.51 -4.25 3.79
N GLY A 73 4.70 -4.46 2.75
CA GLY A 73 4.07 -5.76 2.50
C GLY A 73 3.02 -6.10 3.55
N GLU A 74 2.51 -5.09 4.25
CA GLU A 74 1.49 -5.23 5.29
C GLU A 74 0.12 -4.81 4.77
N LEU A 75 -0.96 -5.39 5.32
CA LEU A 75 -2.35 -5.10 4.90
C LEU A 75 -2.69 -5.57 3.47
N PRO A 76 -3.98 -5.51 3.06
CA PRO A 76 -4.38 -5.86 1.70
C PRO A 76 -3.83 -4.90 0.64
N VAL A 77 -3.74 -5.39 -0.60
CA VAL A 77 -3.24 -4.65 -1.78
C VAL A 77 -4.02 -3.35 -2.00
N PHE A 78 -5.35 -3.43 -1.90
CA PHE A 78 -6.25 -2.29 -2.05
C PHE A 78 -6.92 -1.90 -0.74
N THR A 79 -7.20 -0.61 -0.62
CA THR A 79 -8.04 -0.03 0.41
C THR A 79 -9.51 -0.19 0.00
N VAL A 80 -10.32 -0.75 0.91
CA VAL A 80 -11.75 -1.00 0.69
C VAL A 80 -12.65 0.15 1.18
N ASP A 81 -12.11 1.05 2.01
CA ASP A 81 -12.86 2.11 2.70
C ASP A 81 -12.49 3.51 2.19
N HIS A 82 -13.51 4.31 1.88
CA HIS A 82 -13.37 5.68 1.35
C HIS A 82 -12.65 6.63 2.32
N THR A 83 -12.86 6.45 3.63
CA THR A 83 -12.19 7.21 4.70
C THR A 83 -10.70 6.93 4.70
N ILE A 84 -10.29 5.66 4.50
CA ILE A 84 -8.87 5.29 4.40
C ILE A 84 -8.24 5.93 3.17
N LYS A 85 -8.95 5.91 2.03
CA LYS A 85 -8.48 6.56 0.80
C LYS A 85 -8.27 8.05 1.00
N GLN A 86 -9.24 8.76 1.58
CA GLN A 86 -9.13 10.19 1.88
C GLN A 86 -7.97 10.49 2.85
N LEU A 87 -7.81 9.69 3.90
CA LEU A 87 -6.71 9.88 4.87
C LEU A 87 -5.35 9.65 4.23
N GLN A 88 -5.19 8.60 3.43
CA GLN A 88 -3.96 8.33 2.69
C GLN A 88 -3.65 9.45 1.69
N GLN A 89 -4.65 9.94 0.96
CA GLN A 89 -4.50 11.08 0.05
C GLN A 89 -4.11 12.36 0.80
N ASN A 90 -4.73 12.65 1.94
CA ASN A 90 -4.37 13.80 2.77
C ASN A 90 -2.94 13.69 3.29
N LEU A 91 -2.49 12.49 3.69
CA LEU A 91 -1.13 12.25 4.15
C LEU A 91 -0.08 12.40 3.04
N ILE A 92 -0.44 12.08 1.79
CA ILE A 92 0.43 12.21 0.61
C ILE A 92 0.44 13.63 0.04
N GLY A 93 -0.69 14.33 0.13
CA GLY A 93 -0.87 15.72 -0.31
C GLY A 93 -0.42 16.78 0.69
N THR A 94 -0.13 16.39 1.94
CA THR A 94 0.61 17.24 2.88
C THR A 94 2.09 17.08 2.55
N ASP A 95 2.85 18.17 2.39
CA ASP A 95 4.27 18.13 2.03
C ASP A 95 5.02 17.06 2.84
N VAL A 96 5.35 15.95 2.16
CA VAL A 96 5.99 14.76 2.73
C VAL A 96 7.38 15.10 3.27
N ASP A 97 7.94 16.25 2.87
CA ASP A 97 9.18 16.80 3.41
C ASP A 97 9.06 17.28 4.87
N ILE A 98 7.83 17.47 5.39
CA ILE A 98 7.58 17.93 6.77
C ILE A 98 7.32 16.75 7.73
N LEU A 99 6.82 15.63 7.23
CA LEU A 99 6.50 14.44 8.03
C LEU A 99 7.46 13.31 7.66
N GLY A 100 8.50 13.11 8.49
CA GLY A 100 9.44 12.02 8.29
C GLY A 100 8.73 10.66 8.14
N ASN A 101 9.21 9.82 7.22
CA ASN A 101 8.58 8.53 6.83
C ASN A 101 8.14 7.65 8.01
N GLN A 102 8.86 7.70 9.15
CA GLN A 102 8.49 6.98 10.37
C GLN A 102 7.17 7.45 10.98
N GLN A 103 6.86 8.75 10.92
CA GLN A 103 5.59 9.29 11.43
C GLN A 103 4.41 8.91 10.53
N ILE A 104 4.62 8.87 9.22
CA ILE A 104 3.60 8.43 8.25
C ILE A 104 3.27 6.96 8.49
N ILE A 105 4.30 6.12 8.62
CA ILE A 105 4.14 4.69 8.91
C ILE A 105 3.44 4.49 10.26
N ALA A 106 3.85 5.23 11.30
CA ALA A 106 3.26 5.11 12.63
C ALA A 106 1.76 5.49 12.63
N LYS A 107 1.37 6.56 11.93
CA LYS A 107 -0.04 6.96 11.82
C LYS A 107 -0.87 5.90 11.09
N LEU A 108 -0.38 5.40 9.96
CA LEU A 108 -1.08 4.37 9.19
C LEU A 108 -1.17 3.03 9.96
N ASP A 109 -0.12 2.64 10.68
CA ASP A 109 -0.09 1.41 11.50
C ASP A 109 -1.07 1.50 12.68
N VAL A 110 -1.10 2.62 13.39
CA VAL A 110 -2.09 2.87 14.46
C VAL A 110 -3.51 2.75 13.92
N ILE A 111 -3.78 3.34 12.75
CA ILE A 111 -5.11 3.29 12.11
C ILE A 111 -5.47 1.86 11.72
N ALA A 112 -4.56 1.13 11.07
CA ALA A 112 -4.81 -0.24 10.67
C ALA A 112 -5.05 -1.18 11.86
N LYS A 113 -4.29 -1.02 12.95
CA LYS A 113 -4.50 -1.73 14.22
C LYS A 113 -5.86 -1.40 14.83
N THR A 114 -6.27 -0.14 14.76
CA THR A 114 -7.56 0.34 15.29
C THR A 114 -8.73 -0.26 14.50
N GLN A 115 -8.62 -0.31 13.17
CA GLN A 115 -9.66 -0.91 12.31
C GLN A 115 -9.79 -2.42 12.50
N ILE A 116 -8.66 -3.14 12.64
CA ILE A 116 -8.68 -4.57 12.96
C ILE A 116 -9.41 -4.81 14.30
N ARG A 117 -9.20 -3.93 15.29
CA ARG A 117 -9.88 -4.02 16.58
C ARG A 117 -11.39 -3.80 16.45
N ILE A 118 -11.82 -2.75 15.74
CA ILE A 118 -13.24 -2.47 15.51
C ILE A 118 -13.93 -3.63 14.78
N LEU A 119 -13.28 -4.20 13.74
CA LEU A 119 -13.85 -5.34 13.02
C LEU A 119 -14.03 -6.56 13.91
N LYS A 120 -13.08 -6.85 14.81
CA LYS A 120 -13.20 -7.94 15.80
C LYS A 120 -14.34 -7.71 16.78
N GLU A 121 -14.48 -6.49 17.30
CA GLU A 121 -15.58 -6.14 18.22
C GLU A 121 -16.95 -6.28 17.52
N LEU A 122 -17.06 -5.89 16.25
CA LEU A 122 -18.26 -6.09 15.44
C LEU A 122 -18.58 -7.57 15.17
N GLU A 123 -17.55 -8.41 14.96
CA GLU A 123 -17.73 -9.86 14.83
C GLU A 123 -18.20 -10.51 16.13
N GLU A 124 -17.70 -10.08 17.29
CA GLU A 124 -18.15 -10.58 18.59
C GLU A 124 -19.60 -10.17 18.88
N ILE A 125 -19.98 -8.93 18.58
CA ILE A 125 -21.37 -8.47 18.70
C ILE A 125 -22.30 -9.29 17.80
N ARG A 126 -21.85 -9.69 16.60
CA ARG A 126 -22.62 -10.56 15.71
C ARG A 126 -22.75 -11.99 16.20
N LYS A 127 -21.74 -12.53 16.90
CA LYS A 127 -21.77 -13.89 17.46
C LYS A 127 -22.61 -14.00 18.74
N ASN A 128 -22.81 -12.90 19.44
CA ASN A 128 -23.65 -12.82 20.64
C ASN A 128 -25.11 -12.45 20.35
N LYS A 129 -25.53 -12.48 19.08
CA LYS A 129 -26.92 -12.45 18.63
C LYS A 129 -27.31 -13.82 18.09
#